data_AF-A0A537A5E7-F1
#
_entry.id   AF-A0A537A5E7-F1
#
_cell.length_a   1.000
_cell.length_b   1.000
_cell.length_c   1.000
_cell.angle_alpha   90.00
_cell.angle_beta   90.00
_cell.angle_gamma   90.00
#
_symmetry.space_group_name_H-M   'P 1'
#
loop_
_entity.id
_entity.type
_entity.pdbx_description
1 polymer ?
#
loop_
_entity_poly.entity_id
_entity_poly.type
_entity_poly.pdbx_seq_one_letter_code
_entity_poly.pdbx_strand_id
1 'polypeptide(L)'
;MLEPALKLIIDVLFGILTYTLLLRFVMQVLRAPFRNPAGQAVIALTDWIVKPLRKILPGFKGIDWASLFATYLFQLLWLLAYYFAFGGGYSLAGSGALFLLVAAIIALIRAALWLLIIVVFIQAILSWFAPDGPLAGLLNALTFPFLRPVRRIVPPIGGTLDLSPLIVIVLAQLALLLPVTWLESSLTRAFIG
;
A
#
# COMPACT_ATOMS: atom_id res chain seq x y z
N MET A 1 -4.70 -6.47 -29.14
CA MET A 1 -5.90 -6.21 -28.29
C MET A 1 -5.94 -7.07 -27.02
N LEU A 2 -5.37 -8.28 -26.99
CA LEU A 2 -5.36 -9.15 -25.80
C LEU A 2 -4.38 -8.71 -24.71
N GLU A 3 -3.23 -8.14 -25.08
CA GLU A 3 -2.19 -7.75 -24.12
C GLU A 3 -2.65 -6.71 -23.09
N PRO A 4 -3.31 -5.58 -23.45
CA PRO A 4 -3.80 -4.63 -22.46
C PRO A 4 -4.86 -5.22 -21.52
N ALA A 5 -5.71 -6.11 -22.04
CA ALA A 5 -6.71 -6.80 -21.23
C ALA A 5 -6.05 -7.72 -20.20
N LEU A 6 -5.01 -8.45 -20.60
CA LEU A 6 -4.25 -9.30 -19.68
C LEU A 6 -3.52 -8.48 -18.61
N LYS A 7 -2.93 -7.33 -18.96
CA LYS A 7 -2.29 -6.40 -17.99
C LYS A 7 -3.30 -5.95 -16.94
N LEU A 8 -4.48 -5.49 -17.39
CA LEU A 8 -5.55 -5.08 -16.49
C LEU A 8 -5.96 -6.20 -15.53
N ILE A 9 -6.13 -7.43 -16.03
CA ILE A 9 -6.52 -8.57 -15.19
C ILE A 9 -5.44 -8.83 -14.13
N ILE A 10 -4.16 -8.88 -14.51
CA ILE A 10 -3.05 -9.09 -13.58
C ILE A 10 -3.02 -7.96 -12.55
N ASP A 11 -3.09 -6.70 -12.97
CA ASP A 11 -3.05 -5.54 -12.08
C ASP A 11 -4.21 -5.50 -11.09
N VAL A 12 -5.42 -5.80 -11.54
CA VAL A 12 -6.61 -5.82 -10.69
C VAL A 12 -6.52 -6.96 -9.67
N LEU A 13 -6.19 -8.18 -10.12
CA LEU A 13 -6.12 -9.35 -9.23
C LEU A 13 -5.07 -9.18 -8.13
N PHE A 14 -3.84 -8.84 -8.52
CA PHE A 14 -2.75 -8.64 -7.56
C PHE A 14 -2.89 -7.34 -6.78
N GLY A 15 -3.43 -6.29 -7.40
CA GLY A 15 -3.68 -5.01 -6.75
C GLY A 15 -4.67 -5.13 -5.60
N ILE A 16 -5.83 -5.78 -5.82
CA ILE A 16 -6.84 -5.98 -4.76
C ILE A 16 -6.21 -6.72 -3.56
N LEU A 17 -5.47 -7.80 -3.81
CA LEU A 17 -4.84 -8.58 -2.74
C LEU A 17 -3.73 -7.80 -2.05
N THR A 18 -2.88 -7.10 -2.79
CA THR A 18 -1.82 -6.24 -2.23
C THR A 18 -2.41 -5.18 -1.32
N TYR A 19 -3.37 -4.37 -1.82
CA TYR A 19 -3.89 -3.24 -1.05
C TYR A 19 -4.72 -3.71 0.15
N THR A 20 -5.43 -4.83 0.07
CA THR A 20 -6.18 -5.37 1.22
C THR A 20 -5.26 -5.97 2.28
N LEU A 21 -4.19 -6.70 1.90
CA LEU A 21 -3.17 -7.19 2.84
C LEU A 21 -2.39 -6.05 3.48
N LEU A 22 -2.04 -5.02 2.70
CA LEU A 22 -1.34 -3.86 3.19
C LEU A 22 -2.22 -3.03 4.13
N LEU A 23 -3.50 -2.85 3.78
CA LEU A 23 -4.47 -2.20 4.66
C LEU A 23 -4.62 -2.97 5.97
N ARG A 24 -4.69 -4.32 5.94
CA ARG A 24 -4.69 -5.15 7.15
C ARG A 24 -3.49 -4.86 8.04
N PHE A 25 -2.30 -4.88 7.44
CA PHE A 25 -1.05 -4.62 8.15
C PHE A 25 -1.05 -3.23 8.78
N VAL A 26 -1.40 -2.19 8.01
CA VAL A 26 -1.45 -0.80 8.50
C VAL A 26 -2.51 -0.65 9.61
N MET A 27 -3.68 -1.26 9.45
CA MET A 27 -4.72 -1.25 10.49
C MET A 27 -4.22 -1.87 11.80
N GLN A 28 -3.45 -2.95 11.75
CA GLN A 28 -2.89 -3.58 12.95
C GLN A 28 -1.81 -2.70 13.59
N VAL A 29 -0.87 -2.19 12.78
CA VAL A 29 0.22 -1.32 13.26
C VAL A 29 -0.32 -0.04 13.91
N LEU A 30 -1.32 0.58 13.30
CA LEU A 30 -1.95 1.80 13.81
C LEU A 30 -3.08 1.52 14.82
N ARG A 31 -3.33 0.25 15.16
CA ARG A 31 -4.41 -0.20 16.05
C ARG A 31 -5.79 0.34 15.63
N ALA A 32 -6.01 0.46 14.33
CA ALA A 32 -7.27 0.90 13.76
C ALA A 32 -8.36 -0.18 13.95
N PRO A 33 -9.63 0.22 14.13
CA PRO A 33 -10.71 -0.72 14.42
C PRO A 33 -11.04 -1.60 13.20
N PHE A 34 -11.25 -2.89 13.43
CA PHE A 34 -11.74 -3.86 12.42
C PHE A 34 -13.27 -4.04 12.44
N ARG A 35 -13.98 -3.41 13.37
CA ARG A 35 -15.43 -3.57 13.62
C ARG A 35 -16.33 -2.79 12.65
N ASN A 36 -15.80 -2.38 11.50
CA ASN A 36 -16.52 -1.63 10.46
C ASN A 36 -16.53 -2.43 9.14
N PRO A 37 -17.37 -2.06 8.15
CA PRO A 37 -17.49 -2.82 6.90
C PRO A 37 -16.18 -3.05 6.16
N ALA A 38 -15.30 -2.04 6.08
CA ALA A 38 -14.00 -2.17 5.42
C ALA A 38 -13.09 -3.14 6.17
N GLY A 39 -13.08 -3.10 7.50
CA GLY A 39 -12.32 -4.05 8.32
C GLY A 39 -12.80 -5.49 8.16
N GLN A 40 -14.11 -5.71 8.04
CA GLN A 40 -14.65 -7.04 7.75
C GLN A 40 -14.29 -7.52 6.33
N ALA A 41 -14.34 -6.65 5.33
CA ALA A 41 -13.89 -6.96 3.97
C ALA A 41 -12.40 -7.34 3.94
N VAL A 42 -11.56 -6.58 4.64
CA VAL A 42 -10.13 -6.89 4.79
C VAL A 42 -9.93 -8.27 5.39
N ILE A 43 -10.62 -8.61 6.48
CA ILE A 43 -10.53 -9.94 7.10
C ILE A 43 -10.96 -11.03 6.12
N ALA A 44 -12.13 -10.89 5.49
CA ALA A 44 -12.67 -11.87 4.56
C ALA A 44 -11.74 -12.14 3.37
N LEU A 45 -11.15 -11.09 2.79
CA LEU A 45 -10.29 -11.19 1.61
C LEU A 45 -8.88 -11.72 1.91
N THR A 46 -8.41 -11.62 3.15
CA THR A 46 -7.00 -11.90 3.48
C THR A 46 -6.79 -13.04 4.47
N ASP A 47 -7.80 -13.45 5.26
CA ASP A 47 -7.65 -14.45 6.30
C ASP A 47 -7.16 -15.80 5.79
N TRP A 48 -7.58 -16.21 4.60
CA TRP A 48 -7.18 -17.47 3.99
C TRP A 48 -5.67 -17.53 3.68
N ILE A 49 -5.02 -16.37 3.48
CA ILE A 49 -3.56 -16.26 3.30
C ILE A 49 -2.88 -16.08 4.66
N VAL A 50 -3.38 -15.14 5.45
CA VAL A 50 -2.69 -14.65 6.66
C VAL A 50 -2.75 -15.68 7.79
N LYS A 51 -3.88 -16.36 8.00
CA LYS A 51 -4.01 -17.34 9.11
C LYS A 51 -3.06 -18.53 8.95
N PRO A 52 -2.90 -19.16 7.76
CA PRO A 52 -1.87 -20.16 7.55
C PRO A 52 -0.45 -19.61 7.77
N LEU A 53 -0.12 -18.45 7.20
CA LEU A 53 1.20 -17.84 7.34
C LEU A 53 1.53 -17.50 8.80
N ARG A 54 0.55 -17.07 9.59
CA ARG A 54 0.75 -16.74 11.01
C ARG A 54 1.15 -17.94 11.87
N LYS A 55 0.92 -19.17 11.40
CA LYS A 55 1.44 -20.38 12.07
C LYS A 55 2.96 -20.48 11.99
N ILE A 56 3.56 -19.90 10.94
CA ILE A 56 5.01 -19.91 10.66
C ILE A 56 5.65 -18.60 11.13
N LEU A 57 4.97 -17.48 10.88
CA LEU A 57 5.41 -16.12 11.20
C LEU A 57 4.48 -15.52 12.27
N PRO A 58 4.66 -15.85 13.55
CA PRO A 58 3.83 -15.30 14.61
C PRO A 58 4.00 -13.79 14.69
N GLY A 59 2.91 -13.09 15.02
CA GLY A 59 2.96 -11.65 15.27
C GLY A 59 3.76 -11.33 16.54
N PHE A 60 4.51 -10.23 16.53
CA PHE A 60 5.30 -9.79 17.69
C PHE A 60 5.02 -8.32 18.01
N LYS A 61 4.79 -8.00 19.30
CA LYS A 61 4.54 -6.63 19.81
C LYS A 61 3.42 -5.85 19.08
N GLY A 62 2.39 -6.54 18.60
CA GLY A 62 1.27 -5.91 17.88
C GLY A 62 1.50 -5.69 16.38
N ILE A 63 2.64 -6.13 15.84
CA ILE A 63 2.93 -6.16 14.40
C ILE A 63 2.58 -7.55 13.86
N ASP A 64 1.81 -7.60 12.78
CA ASP A 64 1.48 -8.83 12.08
C ASP A 64 2.44 -9.08 10.90
N TRP A 65 3.57 -9.73 11.20
CA TRP A 65 4.59 -10.08 10.22
C TRP A 65 4.04 -10.95 9.08
N ALA A 66 3.03 -11.77 9.35
CA ALA A 66 2.40 -12.60 8.33
C ALA A 66 1.73 -11.75 7.24
N SER A 67 1.10 -10.63 7.61
CA SER A 67 0.44 -9.73 6.65
C SER A 67 1.45 -8.93 5.82
N LEU A 68 2.54 -8.44 6.43
CA LEU A 68 3.62 -7.76 5.71
C LEU A 68 4.32 -8.72 4.73
N PHE A 69 4.67 -9.93 5.21
CA PHE A 69 5.29 -10.94 4.38
C PHE A 69 4.39 -11.40 3.24
N ALA A 70 3.10 -11.62 3.51
CA ALA A 70 2.12 -11.91 2.46
C ALA A 70 2.06 -10.79 1.41
N THR A 71 2.01 -9.53 1.84
CA THR A 71 2.00 -8.39 0.92
C THR A 71 3.23 -8.38 0.02
N TYR A 72 4.41 -8.57 0.62
CA TYR A 72 5.67 -8.66 -0.12
C TYR A 72 5.70 -9.84 -1.11
N LEU A 73 5.21 -11.00 -0.69
CA LEU A 73 5.09 -12.17 -1.57
C LEU A 73 4.17 -11.89 -2.76
N PHE A 74 3.04 -11.20 -2.55
CA PHE A 74 2.15 -10.81 -3.64
C PHE A 74 2.79 -9.81 -4.62
N GLN A 75 3.66 -8.91 -4.13
CA GLN A 75 4.46 -8.04 -5.01
C GLN A 75 5.44 -8.84 -5.87
N LEU A 76 6.12 -9.83 -5.30
CA LEU A 76 6.99 -10.73 -6.07
C LEU A 76 6.21 -11.51 -7.13
N LEU A 77 5.06 -12.08 -6.74
CA LEU A 77 4.22 -12.85 -7.65
C LEU A 77 3.66 -11.98 -8.78
N TRP A 78 3.31 -10.72 -8.51
CA TRP A 78 2.89 -9.77 -9.53
C TRP A 78 4.01 -9.47 -10.54
N LEU A 79 5.24 -9.20 -10.08
CA LEU A 79 6.40 -8.98 -10.95
C LEU A 79 6.73 -10.22 -11.80
N LEU A 80 6.66 -11.41 -11.20
CA LEU A 80 6.83 -12.67 -11.93
C LEU A 80 5.72 -12.90 -12.95
N ALA A 81 4.46 -12.63 -12.60
CA ALA A 81 3.34 -12.73 -13.53
C ALA A 81 3.56 -11.82 -14.75
N TYR A 82 4.00 -10.58 -14.53
CA TYR A 82 4.38 -9.67 -15.61
C TYR A 82 5.54 -10.22 -16.47
N TYR A 83 6.59 -10.71 -15.82
CA TYR A 83 7.74 -11.30 -16.49
C TYR A 83 7.34 -12.45 -17.42
N PHE A 84 6.52 -13.39 -16.94
CA PHE A 84 6.11 -14.57 -17.73
C PHE A 84 5.05 -14.24 -18.79
N ALA A 85 4.15 -13.29 -18.53
CA ALA A 85 3.06 -12.95 -19.44
C ALA A 85 3.50 -12.06 -20.61
N PHE A 86 4.47 -11.16 -20.38
CA PHE A 86 4.86 -10.13 -21.36
C PHE A 86 6.33 -10.19 -21.76
N GLY A 87 7.10 -11.11 -21.18
CA GLY A 87 8.55 -11.15 -21.32
C GLY A 87 9.25 -10.20 -20.35
N GLY A 88 10.43 -10.58 -19.88
CA GLY A 88 11.24 -9.77 -18.98
C GLY A 88 12.27 -8.92 -19.71
N GLY A 89 12.47 -7.69 -19.23
CA GLY A 89 13.63 -6.87 -19.59
C GLY A 89 14.92 -7.25 -18.83
N TYR A 90 14.90 -8.34 -18.05
CA TYR A 90 16.01 -8.83 -17.22
C TYR A 90 16.02 -10.36 -17.25
N SER A 91 17.14 -11.01 -16.91
CA SER A 91 17.18 -12.47 -16.72
C SER A 91 16.64 -12.86 -15.35
N LEU A 92 16.07 -14.05 -15.16
CA LEU A 92 15.78 -14.58 -13.81
C LEU A 92 16.98 -15.30 -13.17
N ALA A 93 18.02 -15.58 -13.95
CA ALA A 93 19.23 -16.21 -13.47
C ALA A 93 20.24 -15.18 -12.95
N GLY A 94 21.15 -15.61 -12.07
CA GLY A 94 22.22 -14.78 -11.53
C GLY A 94 21.70 -13.56 -10.77
N SER A 95 22.19 -12.37 -11.14
CA SER A 95 21.85 -11.10 -10.49
C SER A 95 20.37 -10.72 -10.62
N GLY A 96 19.64 -11.27 -11.59
CA GLY A 96 18.25 -10.97 -11.82
C GLY A 96 17.27 -11.46 -10.73
N ALA A 97 17.63 -12.52 -10.02
CA ALA A 97 16.86 -12.95 -8.83
C ALA A 97 16.95 -11.91 -7.71
N LEU A 98 18.14 -11.33 -7.49
CA LEU A 98 18.32 -10.25 -6.52
C LEU A 98 17.60 -8.97 -6.96
N PHE A 99 17.64 -8.65 -8.26
CA PHE A 99 16.85 -7.56 -8.83
C PHE A 99 15.37 -7.69 -8.46
N LEU A 100 14.76 -8.87 -8.67
CA LEU A 100 13.36 -9.11 -8.34
C LEU A 100 13.03 -8.91 -6.86
N LEU A 101 13.88 -9.43 -5.98
CA LEU A 101 13.68 -9.30 -4.53
C LEU A 101 13.70 -7.82 -4.11
N VAL A 102 14.67 -7.05 -4.60
CA VAL A 102 14.75 -5.62 -4.29
C VAL A 102 13.63 -4.83 -4.96
N ALA A 103 13.27 -5.16 -6.22
CA ALA A 103 12.18 -4.52 -6.95
C ALA A 103 10.84 -4.71 -6.21
N ALA A 104 10.58 -5.87 -5.63
CA ALA A 104 9.37 -6.11 -4.83
C ALA A 104 9.33 -5.28 -3.54
N ILE A 105 10.48 -4.99 -2.92
CA ILE A 105 10.54 -4.07 -1.77
C ILE A 105 10.16 -2.66 -2.21
N ILE A 106 10.72 -2.19 -3.33
CA ILE A 106 10.41 -0.84 -3.86
C ILE A 106 8.93 -0.76 -4.27
N ALA A 107 8.40 -1.80 -4.91
CA ALA A 107 7.00 -1.88 -5.28
C ALA A 107 6.06 -1.89 -4.06
N LEU A 108 6.46 -2.55 -2.96
CA LEU A 108 5.74 -2.48 -1.68
C LEU A 108 5.74 -1.07 -1.09
N ILE A 109 6.87 -0.35 -1.13
CA ILE A 109 6.96 1.06 -0.69
C ILE A 109 6.02 1.93 -1.52
N ARG A 110 6.05 1.77 -2.84
CA ARG A 110 5.15 2.45 -3.78
C ARG A 110 3.67 2.17 -3.44
N ALA A 111 3.31 0.91 -3.21
CA ALA A 111 1.96 0.52 -2.82
C ALA A 111 1.54 1.14 -1.48
N ALA A 112 2.45 1.23 -0.50
CA ALA A 112 2.18 1.87 0.79
C ALA A 112 1.90 3.37 0.67
N LEU A 113 2.66 4.07 -0.19
CA LEU A 113 2.41 5.49 -0.46
C LEU A 113 1.08 5.71 -1.18
N TRP A 114 0.74 4.87 -2.16
CA TRP A 114 -0.57 4.93 -2.81
C TRP A 114 -1.72 4.61 -1.85
N LEU A 115 -1.53 3.65 -0.94
CA LEU A 115 -2.51 3.36 0.11
C LEU A 115 -2.70 4.57 1.03
N LEU A 116 -1.62 5.25 1.42
CA LEU A 116 -1.72 6.48 2.21
C LEU A 116 -2.49 7.56 1.46
N ILE A 117 -2.17 7.80 0.18
CA ILE A 117 -2.84 8.79 -0.66
C ILE A 117 -4.35 8.50 -0.73
N ILE A 118 -4.73 7.27 -1.06
CA ILE A 118 -6.16 6.93 -1.23
C ILE A 118 -6.92 7.01 0.11
N VAL A 119 -6.31 6.59 1.21
CA VAL A 119 -6.94 6.66 2.55
C VAL A 119 -7.12 8.11 3.00
N VAL A 120 -6.12 8.97 2.79
CA VAL A 120 -6.21 10.42 3.09
C VAL A 120 -7.24 11.10 2.18
N PHE A 121 -7.26 10.74 0.89
CA PHE A 121 -8.21 11.28 -0.06
C PHE A 121 -9.66 10.93 0.29
N ILE A 122 -9.93 9.65 0.59
CA ILE A 122 -11.26 9.19 1.03
C ILE A 122 -11.65 9.89 2.33
N GLN A 123 -10.72 10.02 3.29
CA GLN A 123 -10.98 10.72 4.54
C GLN A 123 -11.33 12.20 4.33
N ALA A 124 -10.62 12.90 3.44
CA ALA A 124 -10.91 14.29 3.09
C ALA A 124 -12.32 14.43 2.51
N ILE A 125 -12.69 13.58 1.55
CA ILE A 125 -14.03 13.56 0.96
C ILE A 125 -15.09 13.29 2.04
N LEU A 126 -14.94 12.20 2.80
CA LEU A 126 -15.94 11.82 3.80
C LEU A 126 -16.04 12.83 4.95
N SER A 127 -14.98 13.60 5.24
CA SER A 127 -15.05 14.65 6.24
C SER A 127 -16.04 15.77 5.88
N TRP A 128 -16.29 16.00 4.59
CA TRP A 128 -17.28 16.97 4.12
C TRP A 128 -18.68 16.37 3.97
N PHE A 129 -18.78 15.15 3.45
CA PHE A 129 -20.07 14.55 3.12
C PHE A 129 -20.67 13.69 4.24
N ALA A 130 -19.85 13.03 5.05
CA ALA A 130 -20.29 12.05 6.05
C ALA A 130 -19.31 11.95 7.25
N PRO A 131 -19.10 13.04 8.02
CA PRO A 131 -18.10 13.09 9.09
C PRO A 131 -18.30 12.04 10.19
N ASP A 132 -19.54 11.62 10.45
CA ASP A 132 -19.90 10.65 11.48
C ASP A 132 -20.27 9.25 10.91
N GLY A 133 -19.83 8.96 9.69
CA GLY A 133 -20.12 7.69 9.02
C GLY A 133 -19.42 6.47 9.65
N PRO A 134 -19.82 5.24 9.29
CA PRO A 134 -19.27 3.99 9.85
C PRO A 134 -17.76 3.80 9.59
N LEU A 135 -17.19 4.51 8.62
CA LEU A 135 -15.77 4.48 8.30
C LEU A 135 -14.98 5.62 8.96
N ALA A 136 -15.64 6.60 9.59
CA ALA A 136 -14.99 7.78 10.14
C ALA A 136 -13.90 7.40 11.16
N GLY A 137 -14.22 6.50 12.09
CA GLY A 137 -13.26 6.02 13.09
C GLY A 137 -12.06 5.28 12.48
N LEU A 138 -12.28 4.48 11.43
CA LEU A 138 -11.22 3.78 10.71
C LEU A 138 -10.29 4.78 10.02
N LEU A 139 -10.86 5.66 9.20
CA LEU A 139 -10.10 6.60 8.40
C LEU A 139 -9.36 7.61 9.28
N ASN A 140 -9.97 8.05 10.38
CA ASN A 140 -9.29 8.89 11.36
C ASN A 140 -8.07 8.15 11.94
N ALA A 141 -8.21 6.90 12.40
CA ALA A 141 -7.10 6.13 12.94
C ALA A 141 -5.96 5.93 11.93
N LEU A 142 -6.29 5.69 10.65
CA LEU A 142 -5.29 5.50 9.59
C LEU A 142 -4.58 6.79 9.17
N THR A 143 -5.28 7.93 9.16
CA THR A 143 -4.76 9.20 8.66
C THR A 143 -4.15 10.08 9.74
N PHE A 144 -4.61 9.97 10.99
CA PHE A 144 -4.21 10.84 12.10
C PHE A 144 -2.68 10.92 12.31
N PRO A 145 -1.90 9.82 12.25
CA PRO A 145 -0.44 9.89 12.41
C PRO A 145 0.24 10.77 11.35
N PHE A 146 -0.33 10.86 10.15
CA PHE A 146 0.21 11.61 9.02
C PHE A 146 -0.31 13.05 8.97
N LEU A 147 -1.58 13.26 9.33
CA LEU A 147 -2.20 14.58 9.34
C LEU A 147 -1.78 15.41 10.55
N ARG A 148 -1.59 14.79 11.73
CA ARG A 148 -1.29 15.51 12.98
C ARG A 148 -0.03 16.37 12.89
N PRO A 149 1.12 15.90 12.34
CA PRO A 149 2.30 16.73 12.17
C PRO A 149 2.04 17.95 11.26
N VAL A 150 1.30 17.76 10.17
CA VAL A 150 0.96 18.84 9.24
C VAL A 150 0.03 19.87 9.88
N ARG A 151 -1.02 19.41 10.58
CA ARG A 151 -1.97 20.26 11.32
C ARG A 151 -1.31 21.14 12.39
N ARG A 152 -0.14 20.73 12.91
CA ARG A 152 0.63 21.55 13.86
C ARG A 152 1.32 22.73 13.18
N ILE A 153 1.64 22.63 11.90
CA ILE A 153 2.33 23.66 11.11
C ILE A 153 1.29 24.53 10.39
N VAL A 154 0.27 23.90 9.81
CA VAL A 154 -0.82 24.55 9.08
C VAL A 154 -2.15 24.15 9.73
N PRO A 155 -2.62 24.89 10.76
CA PRO A 155 -3.91 24.65 11.36
C PRO A 155 -5.06 24.86 10.35
N PRO A 156 -6.24 24.26 10.56
CA PRO A 156 -7.41 24.47 9.71
C PRO A 156 -7.79 25.95 9.61
N ILE A 157 -8.00 26.44 8.39
CA ILE A 157 -8.37 27.84 8.12
C ILE A 157 -9.83 28.04 8.57
N GLY A 158 -10.06 29.03 9.44
CA GLY A 158 -11.39 29.32 9.97
C GLY A 158 -11.99 28.18 10.81
N GLY A 159 -11.18 27.21 11.25
CA GLY A 159 -11.62 26.06 12.05
C GLY A 159 -12.35 24.96 11.28
N THR A 160 -12.68 25.17 10.00
CA THR A 160 -13.50 24.25 9.20
C THR A 160 -12.79 23.73 7.95
N LEU A 161 -11.94 24.55 7.30
CA LEU A 161 -11.22 24.14 6.10
C LEU A 161 -9.84 23.57 6.44
N ASP A 162 -9.74 22.25 6.47
CA ASP A 162 -8.47 21.54 6.70
C ASP A 162 -7.76 21.23 5.37
N LEU A 163 -6.65 21.93 5.10
CA LEU A 163 -5.78 21.69 3.94
C LEU A 163 -4.72 20.62 4.21
N SER A 164 -4.62 20.10 5.43
CA SER A 164 -3.62 19.08 5.79
C SER A 164 -3.71 17.81 4.93
N PRO A 165 -4.90 17.30 4.55
CA PRO A 165 -5.00 16.17 3.63
C PRO A 165 -4.34 16.42 2.28
N LEU A 166 -4.53 17.62 1.70
CA LEU A 166 -3.91 18.00 0.43
C LEU A 166 -2.39 18.02 0.55
N ILE A 167 -1.86 18.61 1.63
CA ILE A 167 -0.41 18.66 1.88
C ILE A 167 0.17 17.25 2.02
N VAL A 168 -0.46 16.36 2.80
CA VAL A 168 -0.01 14.97 2.95
C VAL A 168 -0.03 14.23 1.61
N ILE A 169 -1.08 14.41 0.80
CA ILE A 169 -1.15 13.82 -0.55
C ILE A 169 -0.01 14.32 -1.43
N VAL A 170 0.26 15.64 -1.44
CA VAL A 170 1.36 16.22 -2.23
C VAL A 170 2.71 15.69 -1.76
N LEU A 171 2.96 15.61 -0.44
CA LEU A 171 4.19 15.05 0.09
C LEU A 171 4.37 13.57 -0.27
N ALA A 172 3.30 12.78 -0.23
CA ALA A 172 3.34 11.38 -0.66
C ALA A 172 3.57 11.25 -2.18
N GLN A 173 2.99 12.13 -3.00
CA GLN A 173 3.27 12.20 -4.43
C GLN A 173 4.72 12.61 -4.72
N LEU A 174 5.29 13.56 -3.97
CA LEU A 174 6.70 13.92 -4.10
C LEU A 174 7.61 12.75 -3.70
N ALA A 175 7.25 11.98 -2.68
CA ALA A 175 7.95 10.75 -2.32
C ALA A 175 7.85 9.69 -3.44
N LEU A 176 6.70 9.55 -4.09
CA LEU A 176 6.56 8.69 -5.27
C LEU A 176 7.41 9.18 -6.45
N LEU A 177 7.42 10.49 -6.71
CA LEU A 177 8.06 11.08 -7.88
C LEU A 177 9.58 11.17 -7.77
N LEU A 178 10.12 11.43 -6.58
CA LEU A 178 11.55 11.70 -6.39
C LEU A 178 12.30 10.45 -5.91
N PRO A 179 12.19 10.00 -4.64
CA PRO A 179 12.98 8.89 -4.16
C PRO A 179 12.57 7.54 -4.75
N VAL A 180 11.28 7.26 -4.94
CA VAL A 180 10.84 5.94 -5.44
C VAL A 180 11.26 5.73 -6.90
N THR A 181 11.02 6.70 -7.78
CA THR A 181 11.50 6.60 -9.18
C THR A 181 13.03 6.56 -9.26
N TRP A 182 13.72 7.32 -8.41
CA TRP A 182 15.18 7.27 -8.33
C TRP A 182 15.69 5.90 -7.90
N LEU A 183 15.04 5.24 -6.93
CA LEU A 183 15.37 3.89 -6.50
C LEU A 183 15.15 2.88 -7.63
N GLU A 184 14.04 2.95 -8.34
CA GLU A 184 13.73 2.04 -9.47
C GLU A 184 14.72 2.20 -10.62
N SER A 185 15.02 3.44 -11.02
CA SER A 185 15.99 3.71 -12.08
C SER A 185 17.42 3.31 -11.68
N SER A 186 17.79 3.50 -10.42
CA SER A 186 19.09 3.06 -9.91
C SER A 186 19.20 1.55 -9.84
N LEU A 187 18.14 0.86 -9.40
CA LEU A 187 18.08 -0.61 -9.40
C LEU A 187 18.17 -1.15 -10.83
N THR A 188 17.43 -0.56 -11.77
CA THR A 188 17.45 -0.96 -13.18
C THR A 188 18.84 -0.80 -13.78
N ARG A 189 19.50 0.34 -13.57
CA ARG A 189 20.86 0.59 -14.05
C ARG A 189 21.90 -0.35 -13.43
N ALA A 190 21.74 -0.73 -12.16
CA ALA A 190 22.71 -1.58 -11.46
C ALA A 190 22.64 -3.06 -11.89
N PHE A 191 21.50 -3.53 -12.40
CA PHE A 191 21.28 -4.95 -12.69
C PHE A 191 21.04 -5.26 -14.18
N ILE A 192 20.62 -4.27 -14.97
CA ILE A 192 20.21 -4.44 -16.37
C ILE A 192 21.07 -3.57 -17.31
N GLY A 193 21.69 -2.50 -16.80
CA GLY A 193 22.67 -1.69 -17.53
C GLY A 193 24.06 -2.31 -17.49
#